data_AF-A0A058Z636-F1
#
_entry.id   AF-A0A058Z636-F1
#
_cell.length_a   1.000
_cell.length_b   1.000
_cell.length_c   1.000
_cell.angle_alpha   90.00
_cell.angle_beta   90.00
_cell.angle_gamma   90.00
#
_symmetry.space_group_name_H-M   'P 1'
#
loop_
_entity.id
_entity.type
_entity.pdbx_description
1 polymer ?
#
loop_
_entity_poly.entity_id
_entity_poly.type
_entity_poly.pdbx_seq_one_letter_code
_entity_poly.pdbx_strand_id
1 'polypeptide(L)'
;MKQKVAVELGMDFTLKQFPEDIHRAQLLAEIERFNADPKVHGILVQLPLPAHLDERSITQAVSIQKDVDGFHVSNVGKLALRGETPLFVPCTPQACMELLKRSGVQIAGKHAVVIGRSNIVGHPVAELLLKANATVTVCHSQTQNIADVVRTGDIVVAAIGQPAFVRGDWLKPGAVVIDVGINTSPHPEKPGAMVLKGDVNFEEALPVVSAITPVPGGVGPMTIAMLMQNTVASAQRSVSSSLPAMHLLPLDIQDPVPSDIAISRAQTPKHMRVVCEELGIHESEFDLYGKYKAKVSLSILDRLANRENGNYVVVAGITPTPLGEGKSTTTLGLAQALGAELGRMCFANIRQPSQGPTFGIKGGAAGGGYAQVIPMEDFNLHLTGDIHAVTAANNLLGACPGARRRGTCGPRADCWECLPFLLLSHRSRGSSHF
;
A
#
# COMPACT_ATOMS: atom_id res chain seq x y z
N MET A 1 -27.81 2.03 -1.45
CA MET A 1 -27.80 0.97 -0.43
C MET A 1 -26.52 0.98 0.41
N LYS A 2 -25.32 0.87 -0.19
CA LYS A 2 -24.02 0.91 0.53
C LYS A 2 -23.91 2.07 1.54
N GLN A 3 -24.16 3.31 1.09
CA GLN A 3 -24.16 4.50 1.95
C GLN A 3 -25.13 4.39 3.14
N LYS A 4 -26.36 3.93 2.90
CA LYS A 4 -27.39 3.79 3.94
C LYS A 4 -26.91 2.84 5.04
N VAL A 5 -26.42 1.66 4.67
CA VAL A 5 -25.93 0.65 5.63
C VAL A 5 -24.70 1.16 6.39
N ALA A 6 -23.76 1.84 5.70
CA ALA A 6 -22.59 2.43 6.36
C ALA A 6 -23.00 3.44 7.45
N VAL A 7 -23.93 4.35 7.13
CA VAL A 7 -24.44 5.35 8.09
C VAL A 7 -25.20 4.69 9.24
N GLU A 8 -26.01 3.66 8.97
CA GLU A 8 -26.71 2.89 10.02
C GLU A 8 -25.75 2.20 10.99
N LEU A 9 -24.57 1.80 10.52
CA LEU A 9 -23.50 1.21 11.34
C LEU A 9 -22.59 2.25 12.00
N GLY A 10 -22.87 3.55 11.85
CA GLY A 10 -22.06 4.63 12.42
C GLY A 10 -20.73 4.86 11.70
N MET A 11 -20.61 4.45 10.43
CA MET A 11 -19.42 4.68 9.62
C MET A 11 -19.54 5.98 8.82
N ASP A 12 -18.47 6.76 8.81
CA ASP A 12 -18.34 7.89 7.88
C ASP A 12 -18.30 7.38 6.43
N PHE A 13 -19.14 7.94 5.56
CA PHE A 13 -19.24 7.54 4.16
C PHE A 13 -19.11 8.76 3.24
N THR A 14 -18.14 8.71 2.33
CA THR A 14 -17.96 9.75 1.30
C THR A 14 -18.30 9.19 -0.08
N LEU A 15 -19.27 9.79 -0.76
CA LEU A 15 -19.59 9.49 -2.16
C LEU A 15 -18.95 10.52 -3.08
N LYS A 16 -18.08 10.08 -4.00
CA LYS A 16 -17.57 10.91 -5.09
C LYS A 16 -18.15 10.41 -6.41
N GLN A 17 -18.92 11.27 -7.08
CA GLN A 17 -19.44 11.02 -8.41
C GLN A 17 -18.65 11.85 -9.40
N PHE A 18 -18.26 11.23 -10.51
CA PHE A 18 -17.50 11.86 -11.57
C PHE A 18 -18.29 11.75 -12.88
N PRO A 19 -18.10 12.69 -13.82
CA PRO A 19 -18.71 12.58 -15.12
C PRO A 19 -18.13 11.39 -15.90
N GLU A 20 -18.91 10.86 -16.84
CA GLU A 20 -18.52 9.68 -17.63
C GLU A 20 -17.22 9.94 -18.42
N ASP A 21 -16.94 11.18 -18.83
CA ASP A 21 -15.77 11.58 -19.60
C ASP A 21 -14.51 11.88 -18.75
N ILE A 22 -14.52 11.57 -17.45
CA ILE A 22 -13.37 11.82 -16.57
C ILE A 22 -12.07 11.23 -17.14
N HIS A 23 -11.00 12.02 -17.09
CA HIS A 23 -9.69 11.57 -17.53
C HIS A 23 -9.06 10.63 -16.50
N ARG A 24 -8.42 9.55 -16.97
CA ARG A 24 -7.77 8.54 -16.11
C ARG A 24 -6.85 9.15 -15.04
N ALA A 25 -6.04 10.14 -15.42
CA ALA A 25 -5.12 10.79 -14.48
C ALA A 25 -5.82 11.51 -13.32
N GLN A 26 -7.01 12.08 -13.56
CA GLN A 26 -7.79 12.76 -12.53
C GLN A 26 -8.38 11.76 -11.53
N LEU A 27 -8.91 10.63 -12.03
CA LEU A 27 -9.42 9.57 -11.18
C LEU A 27 -8.32 8.94 -10.31
N LEU A 28 -7.14 8.70 -10.90
CA LEU A 28 -5.98 8.18 -10.15
C LEU A 28 -5.50 9.16 -9.08
N ALA A 29 -5.48 10.47 -9.35
CA ALA A 29 -5.12 11.47 -8.36
C ALA A 29 -6.09 11.50 -7.16
N GLU A 30 -7.39 11.31 -7.40
CA GLU A 30 -8.37 11.21 -6.31
C GLU A 30 -8.21 9.92 -5.49
N ILE A 31 -7.94 8.79 -6.14
CA ILE A 31 -7.63 7.53 -5.43
C ILE A 31 -6.39 7.72 -4.56
N GLU A 32 -5.34 8.35 -5.08
CA GLU A 32 -4.11 8.60 -4.32
C GLU A 32 -4.35 9.54 -3.13
N ARG A 33 -5.18 10.57 -3.31
CA ARG A 33 -5.59 11.44 -2.20
C ARG A 33 -6.27 10.65 -1.08
N PHE A 34 -7.16 9.70 -1.43
CA PHE A 34 -7.81 8.84 -0.44
C PHE A 34 -6.88 7.76 0.13
N ASN A 35 -5.90 7.27 -0.63
CA ASN A 35 -4.85 6.38 -0.13
C ASN A 35 -4.03 7.07 0.97
N ALA A 36 -3.69 8.34 0.78
CA ALA A 36 -2.90 9.12 1.73
C ALA A 36 -3.70 9.60 2.97
N ASP A 37 -5.03 9.70 2.88
CA ASP A 37 -5.85 10.23 3.98
C ASP A 37 -5.94 9.26 5.18
N PRO A 38 -5.39 9.59 6.36
CA PRO A 38 -5.42 8.70 7.52
C PRO A 38 -6.83 8.51 8.11
N LYS A 39 -7.82 9.34 7.75
CA LYS A 39 -9.21 9.20 8.19
C LYS A 39 -10.00 8.19 7.35
N VAL A 40 -9.46 7.79 6.19
CA VAL A 40 -10.10 6.86 5.26
C VAL A 40 -9.54 5.46 5.48
N HIS A 41 -10.42 4.53 5.83
CA HIS A 41 -10.05 3.14 6.13
C HIS A 41 -10.39 2.17 4.98
N GLY A 42 -11.29 2.55 4.07
CA GLY A 42 -11.71 1.72 2.96
C GLY A 42 -12.01 2.55 1.74
N ILE A 43 -11.59 2.07 0.58
CA ILE A 43 -11.87 2.66 -0.73
C ILE A 43 -12.54 1.58 -1.58
N LEU A 44 -13.67 1.94 -2.19
CA LEU A 44 -14.36 1.11 -3.16
C LEU A 44 -14.54 1.90 -4.45
N VAL A 45 -14.15 1.31 -5.57
CA VAL A 45 -14.45 1.83 -6.91
C VAL A 45 -15.63 1.05 -7.45
N GLN A 46 -16.72 1.75 -7.77
CA GLN A 46 -17.93 1.11 -8.29
C GLN A 46 -17.72 0.71 -9.75
N LEU A 47 -17.95 -0.57 -10.04
CA LEU A 47 -17.91 -1.15 -11.39
C LEU A 47 -19.34 -1.32 -11.98
N PRO A 48 -19.48 -1.38 -13.32
CA PRO A 48 -18.43 -1.22 -14.34
C PRO A 48 -17.97 0.23 -14.49
N LEU A 49 -16.76 0.42 -15.02
CA LEU A 49 -16.27 1.75 -15.41
C LEU A 49 -16.64 2.10 -16.87
N PRO A 50 -16.63 3.39 -17.25
CA PRO A 50 -16.69 3.81 -18.64
C PRO A 50 -15.64 3.11 -19.52
N ALA A 51 -15.99 2.81 -20.77
CA ALA A 51 -15.21 1.94 -21.65
C ALA A 51 -13.76 2.40 -21.94
N HIS A 52 -13.46 3.69 -21.81
CA HIS A 52 -12.11 4.22 -21.99
C HIS A 52 -11.21 4.06 -20.76
N LEU A 53 -11.74 3.59 -19.64
CA LEU A 53 -10.98 3.34 -18.41
C LEU A 53 -10.72 1.85 -18.23
N ASP A 54 -9.46 1.51 -17.97
CA ASP A 54 -9.06 0.15 -17.63
C ASP A 54 -9.38 -0.15 -16.15
N GLU A 55 -10.42 -0.97 -15.92
CA GLU A 55 -10.87 -1.35 -14.57
C GLU A 55 -9.76 -1.94 -13.71
N ARG A 56 -8.87 -2.74 -14.33
CA ARG A 56 -7.73 -3.32 -13.62
C ARG A 56 -6.80 -2.24 -13.11
N SER A 57 -6.35 -1.33 -13.99
CA SER A 57 -5.47 -0.23 -13.58
C SER A 57 -6.08 0.63 -12.48
N ILE A 58 -7.39 0.87 -12.51
CA ILE A 58 -8.06 1.71 -11.51
C ILE A 58 -8.18 0.98 -10.17
N THR A 59 -8.62 -0.28 -10.18
CA THR A 59 -8.74 -1.09 -8.96
C THR A 59 -7.38 -1.36 -8.31
N GLN A 60 -6.31 -1.54 -9.10
CA GLN A 60 -4.94 -1.69 -8.58
C GLN A 60 -4.33 -0.40 -8.01
N ALA A 61 -4.89 0.77 -8.30
CA ALA A 61 -4.42 2.02 -7.72
C ALA A 61 -4.88 2.18 -6.26
N VAL A 62 -5.88 1.42 -5.82
CA VAL A 62 -6.32 1.42 -4.43
C VAL A 62 -5.27 0.71 -3.57
N SER A 63 -4.79 1.37 -2.51
CA SER A 63 -3.83 0.77 -1.59
C SER A 63 -4.35 -0.56 -1.04
N ILE A 64 -3.51 -1.59 -1.01
CA ILE A 64 -3.85 -2.91 -0.47
C ILE A 64 -4.40 -2.84 0.97
N GLN A 65 -3.99 -1.84 1.76
CA GLN A 65 -4.46 -1.65 3.14
C GLN A 65 -5.90 -1.12 3.20
N LYS A 66 -6.39 -0.49 2.14
CA LYS A 66 -7.72 0.12 2.03
C LYS A 66 -8.62 -0.51 0.97
N ASP A 67 -8.16 -1.57 0.29
CA ASP A 67 -8.89 -2.32 -0.73
C ASP A 67 -9.99 -3.22 -0.12
N VAL A 68 -11.03 -2.60 0.44
CA VAL A 68 -12.11 -3.31 1.13
C VAL A 68 -12.96 -4.19 0.20
N ASP A 69 -12.85 -4.02 -1.11
CA ASP A 69 -13.50 -4.88 -2.11
C ASP A 69 -12.66 -6.11 -2.49
N GLY A 70 -11.37 -6.14 -2.10
CA GLY A 70 -10.49 -7.31 -2.22
C GLY A 70 -9.95 -7.57 -3.64
N PHE A 71 -10.00 -6.61 -4.55
CA PHE A 71 -9.59 -6.80 -5.95
C PHE A 71 -8.13 -6.49 -6.24
N HIS A 72 -7.37 -5.98 -5.26
CA HIS A 72 -5.94 -5.81 -5.39
C HIS A 72 -5.28 -7.17 -5.68
N VAL A 73 -4.36 -7.23 -6.66
CA VAL A 73 -3.76 -8.48 -7.14
C VAL A 73 -3.08 -9.24 -5.99
N SER A 74 -2.49 -8.53 -5.03
CA SER A 74 -1.94 -9.14 -3.82
C SER A 74 -2.98 -9.87 -2.95
N ASN A 75 -4.21 -9.35 -2.83
CA ASN A 75 -5.30 -10.04 -2.12
C ASN A 75 -5.72 -11.29 -2.88
N VAL A 76 -5.94 -11.18 -4.19
CA VAL A 76 -6.31 -12.32 -5.04
C VAL A 76 -5.20 -13.38 -5.09
N GLY A 77 -3.93 -12.97 -5.19
CA GLY A 77 -2.78 -13.87 -5.19
C GLY A 77 -2.63 -14.61 -3.87
N LYS A 78 -2.72 -13.91 -2.73
CA LYS A 78 -2.73 -14.55 -1.40
C LYS A 78 -3.93 -15.46 -1.19
N LEU A 79 -5.07 -15.17 -1.82
CA LEU A 79 -6.22 -16.06 -1.79
C LEU A 79 -5.94 -17.39 -2.52
N ALA A 80 -5.21 -17.38 -3.64
CA ALA A 80 -4.87 -18.60 -4.38
C ALA A 80 -3.72 -19.41 -3.74
N LEU A 81 -2.80 -18.74 -3.03
CA LEU A 81 -1.65 -19.40 -2.43
C LEU A 81 -2.01 -20.15 -1.13
N ARG A 82 -1.46 -21.37 -0.98
CA ARG A 82 -1.58 -22.16 0.25
C ARG A 82 -0.68 -21.58 1.34
N GLY A 83 -1.20 -21.46 2.57
CA GLY A 83 -0.46 -20.89 3.71
C GLY A 83 -0.51 -19.36 3.77
N GLU A 84 -1.05 -18.70 2.75
CA GLU A 84 -1.23 -17.25 2.71
C GLU A 84 -2.66 -16.86 3.12
N THR A 85 -2.76 -15.69 3.77
CA THR A 85 -4.03 -15.06 4.15
C THR A 85 -4.09 -13.66 3.53
N PRO A 86 -5.08 -13.37 2.67
CA PRO A 86 -5.24 -12.03 2.11
C PRO A 86 -5.69 -11.03 3.19
N LEU A 87 -5.42 -9.74 2.99
CA LEU A 87 -5.92 -8.70 3.91
C LEU A 87 -7.44 -8.53 3.79
N PHE A 88 -7.94 -8.75 2.58
CA PHE A 88 -9.35 -8.70 2.23
C PHE A 88 -9.70 -9.85 1.28
N VAL A 89 -10.81 -10.52 1.56
CA VAL A 89 -11.41 -11.47 0.61
C VAL A 89 -12.42 -10.69 -0.23
N PRO A 90 -12.54 -10.95 -1.54
CA PRO A 90 -13.50 -10.22 -2.35
C PRO A 90 -14.94 -10.42 -1.85
N CYS A 91 -15.69 -9.32 -1.76
CA CYS A 91 -16.95 -9.27 -1.00
C CYS A 91 -18.01 -10.28 -1.49
N THR A 92 -18.18 -10.41 -2.80
CA THR A 92 -19.19 -11.30 -3.40
C THR A 92 -18.84 -12.79 -3.22
N PRO A 93 -17.62 -13.24 -3.52
CA PRO A 93 -17.14 -14.58 -3.14
C PRO A 93 -17.30 -14.88 -1.63
N GLN A 94 -16.92 -13.94 -0.77
CA GLN A 94 -17.09 -14.10 0.68
C GLN A 94 -18.56 -14.21 1.08
N ALA A 95 -19.45 -13.44 0.44
CA ALA A 95 -20.89 -13.52 0.64
C ALA A 95 -21.45 -14.89 0.26
N CYS A 96 -20.98 -15.50 -0.84
CA CYS A 96 -21.36 -16.85 -1.23
C CYS A 96 -21.00 -17.87 -0.14
N MET A 97 -19.77 -17.79 0.39
CA MET A 97 -19.30 -18.68 1.46
C MET A 97 -20.08 -18.48 2.76
N GLU A 98 -20.36 -17.24 3.13
CA GLU A 98 -21.11 -16.91 4.35
C GLU A 98 -22.57 -17.39 4.26
N LEU A 99 -23.20 -17.28 3.09
CA LEU A 99 -24.53 -17.85 2.85
C LEU A 99 -24.53 -19.37 3.03
N LEU A 100 -23.61 -20.09 2.37
CA LEU A 100 -23.48 -21.55 2.53
C LEU A 100 -23.30 -21.94 4.00
N LYS A 101 -22.41 -21.23 4.71
CA LYS A 101 -22.14 -21.47 6.14
C LYS A 101 -23.37 -21.22 7.01
N ARG A 102 -24.05 -20.08 6.84
CA ARG A 102 -25.24 -19.73 7.64
C ARG A 102 -26.43 -20.63 7.36
N SER A 103 -26.52 -21.17 6.15
CA SER A 103 -27.53 -22.16 5.77
C SER A 103 -27.19 -23.59 6.23
N GLY A 104 -26.08 -23.80 6.96
CA GLY A 104 -25.70 -25.11 7.48
C GLY A 104 -25.21 -26.10 6.40
N VAL A 105 -24.79 -25.60 5.24
CA VAL A 105 -24.34 -26.44 4.12
C VAL A 105 -22.92 -26.93 4.39
N GLN A 106 -22.74 -28.24 4.46
CA GLN A 106 -21.42 -28.86 4.57
C GLN A 106 -20.70 -28.80 3.21
N ILE A 107 -19.63 -28.00 3.13
CA ILE A 107 -18.83 -27.79 1.91
C ILE A 107 -17.77 -28.89 1.73
N ALA A 108 -17.11 -29.31 2.82
CA ALA A 108 -16.02 -30.27 2.76
C ALA A 108 -16.47 -31.61 2.15
N GLY A 109 -15.71 -32.09 1.15
CA GLY A 109 -15.98 -33.33 0.44
C GLY A 109 -17.08 -33.26 -0.62
N LYS A 110 -17.76 -32.12 -0.79
CA LYS A 110 -18.76 -31.92 -1.86
C LYS A 110 -18.10 -31.59 -3.19
N HIS A 111 -18.80 -31.91 -4.27
CA HIS A 111 -18.45 -31.42 -5.59
C HIS A 111 -19.13 -30.07 -5.85
N ALA A 112 -18.34 -28.99 -5.97
CA ALA A 112 -18.83 -27.66 -6.28
C ALA A 112 -18.56 -27.31 -7.75
N VAL A 113 -19.59 -26.85 -8.45
CA VAL A 113 -19.49 -26.36 -9.83
C VAL A 113 -19.66 -24.84 -9.84
N VAL A 114 -18.64 -24.12 -10.29
CA VAL A 114 -18.67 -22.67 -10.44
C VAL A 114 -18.84 -22.34 -11.92
N ILE A 115 -19.91 -21.62 -12.27
CA ILE A 115 -20.20 -21.20 -13.63
C ILE A 115 -19.80 -19.74 -13.77
N GLY A 116 -18.72 -19.49 -14.51
CA GLY A 116 -18.10 -18.17 -14.63
C GLY A 116 -16.69 -18.18 -14.05
N ARG A 117 -15.77 -17.48 -14.73
CA ARG A 117 -14.34 -17.39 -14.37
C ARG A 117 -13.84 -15.95 -14.31
N SER A 118 -14.71 -15.01 -13.97
CA SER A 118 -14.32 -13.61 -13.80
C SER A 118 -13.33 -13.46 -12.65
N ASN A 119 -12.45 -12.46 -12.74
CA ASN A 119 -11.47 -12.16 -11.69
C ASN A 119 -12.14 -11.64 -10.40
N ILE A 120 -13.38 -11.14 -10.52
CA ILE A 120 -14.13 -10.50 -9.42
C ILE A 120 -14.95 -11.52 -8.62
N VAL A 121 -15.50 -12.55 -9.28
CA VAL A 121 -16.38 -13.53 -8.61
C VAL A 121 -15.94 -14.96 -8.86
N GLY A 122 -15.93 -15.39 -10.12
CA GLY A 122 -15.83 -16.82 -10.47
C GLY A 122 -14.54 -17.49 -9.99
N HIS A 123 -13.39 -16.87 -10.25
CA HIS A 123 -12.12 -17.44 -9.79
C HIS A 123 -11.97 -17.39 -8.26
N PRO A 124 -12.19 -16.25 -7.57
CA PRO A 124 -12.09 -16.23 -6.11
C PRO A 124 -13.07 -17.15 -5.37
N VAL A 125 -14.31 -17.34 -5.85
CA VAL A 125 -15.25 -18.26 -5.18
C VAL A 125 -14.83 -19.72 -5.35
N ALA A 126 -14.27 -20.08 -6.50
CA ALA A 126 -13.68 -21.40 -6.72
C ALA A 126 -12.53 -21.67 -5.73
N GLU A 127 -11.63 -20.70 -5.54
CA GLU A 127 -10.53 -20.81 -4.58
C GLU A 127 -11.02 -20.92 -3.13
N LEU A 128 -12.06 -20.16 -2.75
CA LEU A 128 -12.65 -20.25 -1.41
C LEU A 128 -13.32 -21.61 -1.16
N LEU A 129 -14.02 -22.15 -2.15
CA LEU A 129 -14.62 -23.50 -2.07
C LEU A 129 -13.55 -24.57 -1.96
N LEU A 130 -12.46 -24.45 -2.72
CA LEU A 130 -11.31 -25.34 -2.64
C LEU A 130 -10.64 -25.28 -1.27
N LYS A 131 -10.41 -24.07 -0.72
CA LYS A 131 -9.90 -23.85 0.65
C LYS A 131 -10.85 -24.41 1.73
N ALA A 132 -12.15 -24.50 1.43
CA ALA A 132 -13.14 -25.16 2.28
C ALA A 132 -13.24 -26.69 2.06
N ASN A 133 -12.28 -27.29 1.36
CA ASN A 133 -12.15 -28.71 1.07
C ASN A 133 -13.24 -29.29 0.13
N ALA A 134 -13.83 -28.47 -0.74
CA ALA A 134 -14.64 -28.99 -1.85
C ALA A 134 -13.74 -29.51 -2.99
N THR A 135 -14.24 -30.46 -3.76
CA THR A 135 -13.74 -30.70 -5.13
C THR A 135 -14.40 -29.66 -6.02
N VAL A 136 -13.64 -28.91 -6.83
CA VAL A 136 -14.18 -27.78 -7.60
C VAL A 136 -14.00 -27.97 -9.10
N THR A 137 -15.08 -27.80 -9.86
CA THR A 137 -15.07 -27.70 -11.33
C THR A 137 -15.48 -26.29 -11.75
N VAL A 138 -14.68 -25.63 -12.59
CA VAL A 138 -14.98 -24.28 -13.10
C VAL A 138 -15.43 -24.36 -14.56
N CYS A 139 -16.67 -23.95 -14.81
CA CYS A 139 -17.27 -23.86 -16.13
C CYS A 139 -17.18 -22.43 -16.69
N HIS A 140 -17.14 -22.31 -18.01
CA HIS A 140 -17.11 -21.03 -18.73
C HIS A 140 -17.72 -21.18 -20.13
N SER A 141 -17.71 -20.11 -20.92
CA SER A 141 -18.31 -20.05 -22.27
C SER A 141 -17.77 -21.06 -23.29
N GLN A 142 -16.69 -21.78 -22.97
CA GLN A 142 -16.09 -22.80 -23.85
C GLN A 142 -16.21 -24.21 -23.26
N THR A 143 -16.94 -24.38 -22.15
CA THR A 143 -17.22 -25.69 -21.56
C THR A 143 -18.21 -26.43 -22.46
N GLN A 144 -17.76 -27.55 -23.03
CA GLN A 144 -18.63 -28.45 -23.78
C GLN A 144 -19.58 -29.18 -22.85
N ASN A 145 -20.83 -29.37 -23.28
CA ASN A 145 -21.87 -30.07 -22.51
C ASN A 145 -22.01 -29.53 -21.07
N ILE A 146 -22.02 -28.20 -20.92
CA ILE A 146 -22.03 -27.53 -19.62
C ILE A 146 -23.16 -28.01 -18.70
N ALA A 147 -24.33 -28.34 -19.26
CA ALA A 147 -25.47 -28.89 -18.52
C ALA A 147 -25.11 -30.20 -17.79
N ASP A 148 -24.35 -31.08 -18.44
CA ASP A 148 -23.94 -32.36 -17.85
C ASP A 148 -22.93 -32.17 -16.72
N VAL A 149 -22.02 -31.21 -16.89
CA VAL A 149 -21.06 -30.84 -15.84
C VAL A 149 -21.79 -30.26 -14.62
N VAL A 150 -22.72 -29.32 -14.84
CA VAL A 150 -23.52 -28.70 -13.76
C VAL A 150 -24.33 -29.75 -13.00
N ARG A 151 -24.85 -30.78 -13.68
CA ARG A 151 -25.63 -31.87 -13.07
C ARG A 151 -24.84 -32.74 -12.09
N THR A 152 -23.51 -32.64 -12.09
CA THR A 152 -22.66 -33.35 -11.12
C THR A 152 -22.43 -32.58 -9.82
N GLY A 153 -22.80 -31.29 -9.76
CA GLY A 153 -22.53 -30.42 -8.62
C GLY A 153 -23.50 -30.63 -7.46
N ASP A 154 -22.97 -30.87 -6.26
CA ASP A 154 -23.72 -30.75 -5.00
C ASP A 154 -23.95 -29.28 -4.62
N ILE A 155 -23.00 -28.42 -4.99
CA ILE A 155 -23.06 -26.97 -4.82
C ILE A 155 -22.85 -26.34 -6.20
N VAL A 156 -23.73 -25.43 -6.62
CA VAL A 156 -23.62 -24.70 -7.89
C VAL A 156 -23.56 -23.21 -7.61
N VAL A 157 -22.52 -22.53 -8.09
CA VAL A 157 -22.41 -21.07 -8.03
C VAL A 157 -22.49 -20.50 -9.44
N ALA A 158 -23.52 -19.73 -9.76
CA ALA A 158 -23.71 -19.11 -11.07
C ALA A 158 -23.34 -17.61 -11.01
N ALA A 159 -22.35 -17.19 -11.81
CA ALA A 159 -21.83 -15.83 -11.83
C ALA A 159 -21.37 -15.43 -13.25
N ILE A 160 -22.32 -15.40 -14.19
CA ILE A 160 -22.09 -15.14 -15.62
C ILE A 160 -22.80 -13.89 -16.14
N GLY A 161 -23.77 -13.34 -15.42
CA GLY A 161 -24.52 -12.15 -15.85
C GLY A 161 -25.36 -12.43 -17.10
N GLN A 162 -26.02 -13.60 -17.15
CA GLN A 162 -26.93 -13.97 -18.22
C GLN A 162 -28.25 -14.46 -17.62
N PRO A 163 -29.37 -13.74 -17.85
CA PRO A 163 -30.62 -14.01 -17.15
C PRO A 163 -31.17 -15.41 -17.44
N ALA A 164 -31.45 -16.18 -16.38
CA ALA A 164 -32.06 -17.51 -16.44
C ALA A 164 -31.37 -18.50 -17.41
N PHE A 165 -30.06 -18.39 -17.55
CA PHE A 165 -29.24 -19.26 -18.39
C PHE A 165 -29.20 -20.70 -17.86
N VAL A 166 -29.02 -20.87 -16.54
CA VAL A 166 -29.01 -22.20 -15.90
C VAL A 166 -30.44 -22.66 -15.70
N ARG A 167 -30.78 -23.81 -16.28
CA ARG A 167 -32.13 -24.40 -16.25
C ARG A 167 -32.27 -25.43 -15.14
N GLY A 168 -33.50 -25.71 -14.70
CA GLY A 168 -33.76 -26.62 -13.58
C GLY A 168 -33.27 -28.05 -13.82
N ASP A 169 -33.39 -28.55 -15.05
CA ASP A 169 -32.96 -29.90 -15.47
C ASP A 169 -31.43 -30.09 -15.56
N TRP A 170 -30.67 -29.00 -15.44
CA TRP A 170 -29.21 -29.03 -15.34
C TRP A 170 -28.75 -29.28 -13.92
N LEU A 171 -29.61 -29.06 -12.93
CA LEU A 171 -29.26 -29.11 -11.51
C LEU A 171 -29.43 -30.53 -10.97
N LYS A 172 -28.49 -30.94 -10.12
CA LYS A 172 -28.60 -32.21 -9.39
C LYS A 172 -29.75 -32.14 -8.39
N PRO A 173 -30.61 -33.16 -8.29
CA PRO A 173 -31.62 -33.22 -7.22
C PRO A 173 -30.97 -33.08 -5.83
N GLY A 174 -31.46 -32.15 -5.04
CA GLY A 174 -30.93 -31.82 -3.71
C GLY A 174 -29.69 -30.92 -3.68
N ALA A 175 -29.22 -30.41 -4.83
CA ALA A 175 -28.12 -29.44 -4.87
C ALA A 175 -28.42 -28.16 -4.09
N VAL A 176 -27.38 -27.43 -3.70
CA VAL A 176 -27.48 -26.06 -3.19
C VAL A 176 -27.02 -25.09 -4.27
N VAL A 177 -27.81 -24.06 -4.55
CA VAL A 177 -27.53 -23.10 -5.62
C VAL A 177 -27.30 -21.70 -5.06
N ILE A 178 -26.18 -21.09 -5.40
CA ILE A 178 -25.87 -19.68 -5.17
C ILE A 178 -25.92 -18.96 -6.53
N ASP A 179 -26.96 -18.17 -6.73
CA ASP A 179 -27.17 -17.31 -7.87
C ASP A 179 -26.62 -15.90 -7.58
N VAL A 180 -25.48 -15.59 -8.18
CA VAL A 180 -24.80 -14.30 -8.05
C VAL A 180 -25.29 -13.29 -9.10
N GLY A 181 -25.97 -13.77 -10.14
CA GLY A 181 -26.41 -12.95 -11.26
C GLY A 181 -27.33 -11.82 -10.83
N ILE A 182 -27.11 -10.63 -11.38
CA ILE A 182 -28.04 -9.50 -11.25
C ILE A 182 -28.26 -8.93 -12.64
N ASN A 183 -29.34 -9.37 -13.28
CA ASN A 183 -29.72 -8.97 -14.62
C ASN A 183 -30.97 -8.09 -14.55
N THR A 184 -30.92 -6.89 -15.13
CA THR A 184 -32.03 -5.93 -15.15
C THR A 184 -32.80 -6.01 -16.46
N SER A 185 -34.13 -6.14 -16.39
CA SER A 185 -35.04 -6.02 -17.54
C SER A 185 -36.20 -5.06 -17.23
N PRO A 186 -36.79 -4.37 -18.22
CA PRO A 186 -38.00 -3.57 -18.00
C PRO A 186 -39.12 -4.39 -17.37
N HIS A 187 -39.88 -3.81 -16.45
CA HIS A 187 -41.02 -4.47 -15.85
C HIS A 187 -42.18 -4.52 -16.86
N PRO A 188 -42.77 -5.70 -17.13
CA PRO A 188 -43.77 -5.88 -18.17
C PRO A 188 -45.04 -5.03 -17.94
N GLU A 189 -45.42 -4.83 -16.67
CA GLU A 189 -46.68 -4.16 -16.30
C GLU A 189 -46.52 -2.78 -15.64
N LYS A 190 -45.29 -2.34 -15.34
CA LYS A 190 -45.03 -1.10 -14.58
C LYS A 190 -44.01 -0.24 -15.34
N PRO A 191 -44.47 0.76 -16.12
CA PRO A 191 -43.58 1.67 -16.84
C PRO A 191 -42.56 2.30 -15.90
N GLY A 192 -41.27 2.21 -16.25
CA GLY A 192 -40.16 2.74 -15.46
C GLY A 192 -39.67 1.86 -14.31
N ALA A 193 -40.36 0.77 -13.97
CA ALA A 193 -39.84 -0.22 -13.03
C ALA A 193 -38.96 -1.23 -13.75
N MET A 194 -37.95 -1.76 -13.03
CA MET A 194 -37.06 -2.82 -13.53
C MET A 194 -37.28 -4.10 -12.71
N VAL A 195 -37.24 -5.24 -13.39
CA VAL A 195 -37.23 -6.58 -12.79
C VAL A 195 -35.77 -7.03 -12.73
N LEU A 196 -35.38 -7.57 -11.58
CA LEU A 196 -34.09 -8.20 -11.38
C LEU A 196 -34.26 -9.72 -11.52
N LYS A 197 -33.44 -10.34 -12.36
CA LYS A 197 -33.38 -11.80 -12.54
C LYS A 197 -31.95 -12.28 -12.33
N GLY A 198 -31.83 -13.45 -11.72
CA GLY A 198 -30.57 -14.14 -11.56
C GLY A 198 -30.10 -14.86 -12.82
N ASP A 199 -28.96 -15.52 -12.73
CA ASP A 199 -28.41 -16.35 -13.79
C ASP A 199 -29.08 -17.74 -13.86
N VAL A 200 -29.81 -18.12 -12.82
CA VAL A 200 -30.55 -19.37 -12.70
C VAL A 200 -32.04 -19.12 -12.86
N ASN A 201 -32.72 -20.01 -13.59
CA ASN A 201 -34.18 -19.99 -13.63
C ASN A 201 -34.74 -20.47 -12.27
N PHE A 202 -35.09 -19.51 -11.43
CA PHE A 202 -35.51 -19.75 -10.04
C PHE A 202 -36.70 -20.71 -9.93
N GLU A 203 -37.74 -20.52 -10.76
CA GLU A 203 -38.97 -21.34 -10.72
C GLU A 203 -38.71 -22.80 -11.10
N GLU A 204 -37.82 -23.03 -12.09
CA GLU A 204 -37.45 -24.39 -12.51
C GLU A 204 -36.51 -25.06 -11.51
N ALA A 205 -35.66 -24.29 -10.83
CA ALA A 205 -34.70 -24.81 -9.86
C ALA A 205 -35.36 -25.18 -8.52
N LEU A 206 -36.36 -24.41 -8.07
CA LEU A 206 -37.00 -24.56 -6.76
C LEU A 206 -37.50 -25.99 -6.43
N PRO A 207 -38.16 -26.73 -7.35
CA PRO A 207 -38.60 -28.10 -7.06
C PRO A 207 -37.46 -29.15 -7.12
N VAL A 208 -36.27 -28.80 -7.60
CA VAL A 208 -35.14 -29.73 -7.81
C VAL A 208 -34.12 -29.64 -6.69
N VAL A 209 -33.82 -28.43 -6.24
CA VAL A 209 -32.71 -28.11 -5.33
C VAL A 209 -33.14 -28.14 -3.86
N SER A 210 -32.20 -28.35 -2.94
CA SER A 210 -32.48 -28.27 -1.50
C SER A 210 -32.51 -26.82 -1.00
N ALA A 211 -31.74 -25.94 -1.63
CA ALA A 211 -31.72 -24.51 -1.35
C ALA A 211 -31.26 -23.72 -2.57
N ILE A 212 -31.79 -22.51 -2.76
CA ILE A 212 -31.40 -21.58 -3.80
C ILE A 212 -31.49 -20.14 -3.29
N THR A 213 -30.52 -19.28 -3.64
CA THR A 213 -30.59 -17.86 -3.32
C THR A 213 -31.57 -17.13 -4.26
N PRO A 214 -32.51 -16.33 -3.74
CA PRO A 214 -33.40 -15.54 -4.58
C PRO A 214 -32.66 -14.34 -5.20
N VAL A 215 -33.12 -13.91 -6.37
CA VAL A 215 -32.69 -12.66 -6.99
C VAL A 215 -33.92 -11.80 -7.29
N PRO A 216 -34.06 -10.62 -6.67
CA PRO A 216 -33.18 -10.00 -5.67
C PRO A 216 -33.31 -10.64 -4.27
N GLY A 217 -32.40 -10.28 -3.35
CA GLY A 217 -32.51 -10.63 -1.93
C GLY A 217 -31.54 -11.71 -1.43
N GLY A 218 -30.81 -12.38 -2.32
CA GLY A 218 -29.79 -13.37 -1.98
C GLY A 218 -28.40 -12.78 -1.79
N VAL A 219 -27.53 -12.92 -2.81
CA VAL A 219 -26.10 -12.58 -2.71
C VAL A 219 -25.87 -11.07 -2.55
N GLY A 220 -26.63 -10.23 -3.26
CA GLY A 220 -26.41 -8.77 -3.28
C GLY A 220 -26.38 -8.09 -1.89
N PRO A 221 -27.39 -8.27 -1.02
CA PRO A 221 -27.35 -7.74 0.34
C PRO A 221 -26.17 -8.26 1.17
N MET A 222 -25.79 -9.52 0.99
CA MET A 222 -24.64 -10.11 1.68
C MET A 222 -23.31 -9.51 1.22
N THR A 223 -23.16 -9.19 -0.08
CA THR A 223 -21.98 -8.47 -0.57
C THR A 223 -21.78 -7.14 0.15
N ILE A 224 -22.88 -6.41 0.44
CA ILE A 224 -22.80 -5.15 1.20
C ILE A 224 -22.39 -5.42 2.65
N ALA A 225 -22.91 -6.47 3.28
CA ALA A 225 -22.49 -6.84 4.64
C ALA A 225 -21.00 -7.19 4.71
N MET A 226 -20.47 -7.95 3.73
CA MET A 226 -19.04 -8.28 3.65
C MET A 226 -18.17 -7.05 3.41
N LEU A 227 -18.63 -6.11 2.58
CA LEU A 227 -17.96 -4.81 2.40
C LEU A 227 -17.83 -4.04 3.73
N MET A 228 -18.90 -3.99 4.53
CA MET A 228 -18.85 -3.32 5.82
C MET A 228 -17.93 -4.04 6.79
N GLN A 229 -17.97 -5.38 6.82
CA GLN A 229 -17.06 -6.19 7.63
C GLN A 229 -15.60 -5.93 7.26
N ASN A 230 -15.26 -5.92 5.97
CA ASN A 230 -13.92 -5.58 5.49
C ASN A 230 -13.52 -4.15 5.91
N THR A 231 -14.45 -3.19 5.81
CA THR A 231 -14.20 -1.81 6.25
C THR A 231 -13.88 -1.71 7.74
N VAL A 232 -14.63 -2.42 8.60
CA VAL A 232 -14.32 -2.49 10.04
C VAL A 232 -12.98 -3.17 10.30
N ALA A 233 -12.69 -4.28 9.64
CA ALA A 233 -11.42 -4.98 9.79
C ALA A 233 -10.24 -4.08 9.40
N SER A 234 -10.40 -3.28 8.35
CA SER A 234 -9.42 -2.27 7.94
C SER A 234 -9.17 -1.22 9.03
N ALA A 235 -10.24 -0.63 9.57
CA ALA A 235 -10.15 0.37 10.63
C ALA A 235 -9.56 -0.21 11.93
N GLN A 236 -9.89 -1.46 12.28
CA GLN A 236 -9.29 -2.13 13.42
C GLN A 236 -7.79 -2.34 13.24
N ARG A 237 -7.33 -2.73 12.04
CA ARG A 237 -5.90 -2.87 11.73
C ARG A 237 -5.17 -1.54 11.75
N SER A 238 -5.78 -0.46 11.27
CA SER A 238 -5.14 0.87 11.31
C SER A 238 -4.87 1.32 12.76
N VAL A 239 -5.82 1.06 13.68
CA VAL A 239 -5.68 1.39 15.11
C VAL A 239 -4.77 0.41 15.86
N SER A 240 -4.87 -0.90 15.56
CA SER A 240 -4.14 -1.95 16.28
C SER A 240 -2.71 -2.15 15.80
N SER A 241 -2.25 -1.36 14.83
CA SER A 241 -0.86 -1.40 14.39
C SER A 241 0.07 -0.93 15.52
N SER A 242 0.57 -1.90 16.29
CA SER A 242 1.75 -1.69 17.13
C SER A 242 2.87 -1.23 16.20
N LEU A 243 3.69 -0.28 16.65
CA LEU A 243 4.89 0.08 15.90
C LEU A 243 5.67 -1.21 15.58
N PRO A 244 6.12 -1.42 14.33
CA PRO A 244 6.83 -2.63 14.00
C PRO A 244 8.06 -2.82 14.89
N ALA A 245 8.47 -4.06 15.08
CA ALA A 245 9.70 -4.34 15.80
C ALA A 245 10.88 -3.75 15.01
N MET A 246 11.70 -2.93 15.69
CA MET A 246 12.92 -2.40 15.09
C MET A 246 13.99 -3.49 15.09
N HIS A 247 14.57 -3.77 13.91
CA HIS A 247 15.58 -4.83 13.77
C HIS A 247 16.99 -4.24 13.72
N LEU A 248 17.62 -3.99 14.86
CA LEU A 248 18.90 -3.30 14.86
C LEU A 248 20.01 -4.09 14.14
N LEU A 249 20.85 -3.37 13.38
CA LEU A 249 22.00 -3.98 12.72
C LEU A 249 23.06 -4.35 13.77
N PRO A 250 23.66 -5.55 13.68
CA PRO A 250 24.72 -5.93 14.60
C PRO A 250 25.96 -5.06 14.40
N LEU A 251 26.74 -4.91 15.46
CA LEU A 251 28.00 -4.19 15.46
C LEU A 251 29.13 -5.15 15.85
N ASP A 252 30.14 -5.27 14.99
CA ASP A 252 31.35 -6.05 15.28
C ASP A 252 32.46 -5.13 15.81
N ILE A 253 32.76 -5.27 17.11
CA ILE A 253 33.71 -4.42 17.82
C ILE A 253 35.10 -5.06 17.72
N GLN A 254 36.07 -4.30 17.20
CA GLN A 254 37.46 -4.73 17.03
C GLN A 254 38.38 -4.01 18.01
N ASP A 255 39.43 -4.70 18.42
CA ASP A 255 40.52 -4.18 19.25
C ASP A 255 41.88 -4.52 18.59
N PRO A 256 42.70 -3.53 18.20
CA PRO A 256 42.51 -2.09 18.36
C PRO A 256 41.38 -1.51 17.50
N VAL A 257 40.74 -0.44 17.99
CA VAL A 257 39.63 0.24 17.29
C VAL A 257 40.11 0.76 15.93
N PRO A 258 39.46 0.38 14.81
CA PRO A 258 39.84 0.85 13.48
C PRO A 258 39.59 2.35 13.30
N SER A 259 40.14 2.94 12.24
CA SER A 259 39.83 4.33 11.88
C SER A 259 38.34 4.55 11.60
N ASP A 260 37.81 5.75 11.86
CA ASP A 260 36.40 6.11 11.64
C ASP A 260 35.89 5.72 10.24
N ILE A 261 36.67 5.98 9.19
CA ILE A 261 36.30 5.64 7.81
C ILE A 261 36.24 4.13 7.56
N ALA A 262 37.09 3.35 8.22
CA ALA A 262 37.07 1.90 8.13
C ALA A 262 35.83 1.33 8.83
N ILE A 263 35.48 1.86 10.01
CA ILE A 263 34.24 1.51 10.72
C ILE A 263 33.02 1.86 9.88
N SER A 264 32.98 3.07 9.29
CA SER A 264 31.88 3.53 8.44
C SER A 264 31.65 2.62 7.23
N ARG A 265 32.73 2.23 6.54
CA ARG A 265 32.70 1.36 5.36
C ARG A 265 32.46 -0.12 5.66
N ALA A 266 32.80 -0.57 6.87
CA ALA A 266 32.57 -1.95 7.29
C ALA A 266 31.07 -2.24 7.52
N GLN A 267 30.26 -1.20 7.74
CA GLN A 267 28.83 -1.35 7.97
C GLN A 267 28.02 -1.03 6.71
N THR A 268 27.02 -1.86 6.42
CA THR A 268 26.04 -1.59 5.34
C THR A 268 24.76 -1.03 5.96
N PRO A 269 24.41 0.26 5.75
CA PRO A 269 23.19 0.83 6.32
C PRO A 269 21.94 0.14 5.76
N LYS A 270 20.86 0.12 6.54
CA LYS A 270 19.55 -0.31 6.04
C LYS A 270 19.05 0.65 4.98
N HIS A 271 18.31 0.10 4.01
CA HIS A 271 17.56 0.94 3.08
C HIS A 271 16.55 1.80 3.84
N MET A 272 16.48 3.11 3.57
CA MET A 272 15.69 4.05 4.35
C MET A 272 14.19 3.73 4.33
N ARG A 273 13.70 3.13 3.23
CA ARG A 273 12.33 2.56 3.17
C ARG A 273 12.03 1.57 4.30
N VAL A 274 12.95 0.65 4.60
CA VAL A 274 12.80 -0.35 5.67
C VAL A 274 12.84 0.35 7.03
N VAL A 275 13.72 1.35 7.19
CA VAL A 275 13.78 2.15 8.42
C VAL A 275 12.47 2.92 8.64
N CYS A 276 11.95 3.60 7.62
CA CYS A 276 10.66 4.30 7.69
C CYS A 276 9.51 3.36 8.03
N GLU A 277 9.47 2.17 7.43
CA GLU A 277 8.49 1.13 7.75
C GLU A 277 8.59 0.70 9.22
N GLU A 278 9.79 0.36 9.71
CA GLU A 278 10.02 -0.02 11.12
C GLU A 278 9.64 1.09 12.11
N LEU A 279 9.74 2.35 11.70
CA LEU A 279 9.36 3.53 12.49
C LEU A 279 7.87 3.89 12.37
N GLY A 280 7.09 3.19 11.52
CA GLY A 280 5.69 3.51 11.28
C GLY A 280 5.46 4.83 10.53
N ILE A 281 6.43 5.26 9.73
CA ILE A 281 6.34 6.39 8.79
C ILE A 281 5.75 5.86 7.49
N HIS A 282 4.62 6.41 7.06
CA HIS A 282 3.93 5.94 5.86
C HIS A 282 4.66 6.38 4.59
N GLU A 283 4.52 5.63 3.49
CA GLU A 283 5.17 5.96 2.20
C GLU A 283 4.80 7.34 1.67
N SER A 284 3.57 7.81 1.94
CA SER A 284 3.12 9.16 1.59
C SER A 284 3.73 10.27 2.46
N GLU A 285 4.48 9.91 3.51
CA GLU A 285 5.05 10.86 4.48
C GLU A 285 6.57 11.00 4.33
N PHE A 286 7.19 10.33 3.35
CA PHE A 286 8.61 10.53 3.09
C PHE A 286 8.99 10.47 1.62
N ASP A 287 10.01 11.25 1.27
CA ASP A 287 10.65 11.23 -0.04
C ASP A 287 12.05 10.64 0.09
N LEU A 288 12.35 9.59 -0.68
CA LEU A 288 13.67 8.96 -0.70
C LEU A 288 14.68 9.80 -1.51
N TYR A 289 15.87 9.98 -0.95
CA TYR A 289 17.04 10.58 -1.60
C TYR A 289 18.14 9.54 -1.71
N GLY A 290 18.05 8.69 -2.72
CA GLY A 290 18.89 7.49 -2.83
C GLY A 290 18.46 6.41 -1.83
N LYS A 291 19.39 5.52 -1.47
CA LYS A 291 19.08 4.32 -0.66
C LYS A 291 19.00 4.60 0.84
N TYR A 292 19.78 5.57 1.34
CA TYR A 292 20.06 5.72 2.77
C TYR A 292 19.63 7.07 3.35
N LYS A 293 18.91 7.89 2.58
CA LYS A 293 18.43 9.21 3.03
C LYS A 293 16.97 9.37 2.64
N ALA A 294 16.21 10.03 3.49
CA ALA A 294 14.84 10.42 3.20
C ALA A 294 14.53 11.79 3.83
N LYS A 295 13.59 12.51 3.25
CA LYS A 295 12.92 13.63 3.91
C LYS A 295 11.58 13.15 4.43
N VAL A 296 11.22 13.55 5.64
CA VAL A 296 9.92 13.26 6.23
C VAL A 296 9.05 14.51 6.14
N SER A 297 7.84 14.36 5.63
CA SER A 297 6.83 15.43 5.55
C SER A 297 6.32 15.78 6.94
N LEU A 298 6.09 17.08 7.19
CA LEU A 298 5.52 17.56 8.46
C LEU A 298 4.07 17.12 8.68
N SER A 299 3.37 16.68 7.63
CA SER A 299 2.00 16.14 7.73
C SER A 299 1.89 14.95 8.67
N ILE A 300 3.01 14.27 8.98
CA ILE A 300 3.05 13.20 9.98
C ILE A 300 2.62 13.69 11.37
N LEU A 301 2.87 14.96 11.70
CA LEU A 301 2.49 15.54 13.00
C LEU A 301 0.97 15.57 13.18
N ASP A 302 0.23 15.85 12.10
CA ASP A 302 -1.23 15.88 12.14
C ASP A 302 -1.81 14.47 12.39
N ARG A 303 -1.23 13.44 11.78
CA ARG A 303 -1.63 12.04 12.00
C ARG A 303 -1.32 11.58 13.42
N LEU A 304 -0.18 11.99 13.96
CA LEU A 304 0.28 11.59 15.29
C LEU A 304 -0.23 12.52 16.41
N ALA A 305 -1.06 13.52 16.11
CA ALA A 305 -1.52 14.53 17.08
C ALA A 305 -2.20 13.96 18.33
N ASN A 306 -2.85 12.80 18.21
CA ASN A 306 -3.50 12.11 19.32
C ASN A 306 -2.60 11.12 20.07
N ARG A 307 -1.32 10.99 19.69
CA ARG A 307 -0.36 10.12 20.38
C ARG A 307 0.35 10.93 21.47
N GLU A 308 0.72 10.23 22.54
CA GLU A 308 1.58 10.80 23.56
C GLU A 308 2.97 11.10 22.99
N ASN A 309 3.49 12.29 23.28
CA ASN A 309 4.83 12.67 22.84
C ASN A 309 5.89 11.81 23.51
N GLY A 310 6.93 11.46 22.75
CA GLY A 310 8.12 10.81 23.31
C GLY A 310 8.93 11.75 24.22
N ASN A 311 9.82 11.16 25.02
CA ASN A 311 10.74 11.93 25.85
C ASN A 311 11.78 12.66 24.98
N TYR A 312 11.99 13.94 25.24
CA TYR A 312 13.02 14.74 24.57
C TYR A 312 14.26 14.88 25.46
N VAL A 313 15.40 14.35 25.00
CA VAL A 313 16.67 14.39 25.72
C VAL A 313 17.64 15.33 25.02
N VAL A 314 18.14 16.34 25.75
CA VAL A 314 19.04 17.36 25.20
C VAL A 314 20.46 17.15 25.68
N VAL A 315 21.40 16.95 24.75
CA VAL A 315 22.84 16.95 25.03
C VAL A 315 23.37 18.38 24.91
N ALA A 316 23.27 19.15 26.00
CA ALA A 316 23.53 20.60 26.00
C ALA A 316 25.03 20.97 25.96
N GLY A 317 25.92 20.11 26.48
CA GLY A 317 27.36 20.38 26.49
C GLY A 317 28.17 19.19 26.98
N ILE A 318 29.34 18.98 26.35
CA ILE A 318 30.38 18.06 26.81
C ILE A 318 31.70 18.84 26.82
N THR A 319 32.51 18.67 27.86
CA THR A 319 33.90 19.13 27.87
C THR A 319 34.64 18.28 26.83
N PRO A 320 35.20 18.87 25.75
CA PRO A 320 35.87 18.10 24.71
C PRO A 320 36.95 17.22 25.33
N THR A 321 36.88 15.91 25.10
CA THR A 321 37.92 15.00 25.59
C THR A 321 39.13 15.05 24.63
N PRO A 322 40.34 14.67 25.10
CA PRO A 322 41.53 14.60 24.25
C PRO A 322 41.36 13.69 23.02
N LEU A 323 40.40 12.76 23.07
CA LEU A 323 40.06 11.80 22.00
C LEU A 323 39.03 12.36 21.00
N GLY A 324 38.64 13.63 21.12
CA GLY A 324 37.72 14.26 20.17
C GLY A 324 36.25 13.92 20.38
N GLU A 325 35.88 13.35 21.53
CA GLU A 325 34.48 13.07 21.85
C GLU A 325 33.73 14.40 22.02
N GLY A 326 32.72 14.57 21.17
CA GLY A 326 31.91 15.77 21.11
C GLY A 326 30.44 15.48 21.38
N LYS A 327 29.63 16.53 21.25
CA LYS A 327 28.18 16.46 21.38
C LYS A 327 27.59 15.40 20.45
N SER A 328 28.02 15.36 19.18
CA SER A 328 27.54 14.38 18.20
C SER A 328 27.82 12.94 18.62
N THR A 329 29.07 12.62 19.02
CA THR A 329 29.45 11.28 19.50
C THR A 329 28.62 10.87 20.72
N THR A 330 28.40 11.79 21.66
CA THR A 330 27.57 11.54 22.85
C THR A 330 26.12 11.29 22.49
N THR A 331 25.54 12.10 21.60
CA THR A 331 24.16 11.93 21.13
C THR A 331 23.97 10.58 20.43
N LEU A 332 24.91 10.18 19.57
CA LEU A 332 24.84 8.91 18.84
C LEU A 332 25.05 7.72 19.76
N GLY A 333 26.02 7.77 20.67
CA GLY A 333 26.24 6.72 21.67
C GLY A 333 25.04 6.56 22.60
N LEU A 334 24.40 7.66 23.01
CA LEU A 334 23.16 7.61 23.78
C LEU A 334 22.02 6.97 22.99
N ALA A 335 21.85 7.33 21.72
CA ALA A 335 20.84 6.72 20.86
C ALA A 335 21.08 5.22 20.63
N GLN A 336 22.35 4.82 20.48
CA GLN A 336 22.76 3.41 20.41
C GLN A 336 22.45 2.67 21.71
N ALA A 337 22.77 3.23 22.88
CA ALA A 337 22.45 2.61 24.17
C ALA A 337 20.94 2.46 24.38
N LEU A 338 20.15 3.51 24.09
CA LEU A 338 18.70 3.44 24.20
C LEU A 338 18.07 2.45 23.21
N GLY A 339 18.57 2.43 21.98
CA GLY A 339 18.11 1.53 20.92
C GLY A 339 18.57 0.10 21.10
N ALA A 340 19.87 -0.14 21.00
CA ALA A 340 20.49 -1.46 20.97
C ALA A 340 20.42 -2.20 22.31
N GLU A 341 20.71 -1.52 23.42
CA GLU A 341 20.78 -2.19 24.72
C GLU A 341 19.42 -2.24 25.42
N LEU A 342 18.60 -1.19 25.28
CA LEU A 342 17.33 -1.07 25.99
C LEU A 342 16.09 -1.32 25.11
N GLY A 343 16.27 -1.56 23.81
CA GLY A 343 15.17 -1.85 22.88
C GLY A 343 14.17 -0.71 22.72
N ARG A 344 14.58 0.54 22.97
CA ARG A 344 13.69 1.71 22.87
C ARG A 344 13.84 2.38 21.51
N MET A 345 12.71 2.71 20.88
CA MET A 345 12.71 3.55 19.68
C MET A 345 13.30 4.92 20.02
N CYS A 346 14.46 5.23 19.43
CA CYS A 346 15.21 6.44 19.70
C CYS A 346 15.64 7.10 18.38
N PHE A 347 15.60 8.43 18.35
CA PHE A 347 16.02 9.24 17.21
C PHE A 347 17.18 10.15 17.64
N ALA A 348 18.30 10.05 16.93
CA ALA A 348 19.42 10.96 17.11
C ALA A 348 19.23 12.20 16.23
N ASN A 349 18.85 13.32 16.84
CA ASN A 349 18.67 14.58 16.15
C ASN A 349 19.99 15.38 16.19
N ILE A 350 20.77 15.27 15.13
CA ILE A 350 22.03 16.01 14.98
C ILE A 350 21.94 17.03 13.85
N ARG A 351 22.64 18.15 14.01
CA ARG A 351 22.76 19.17 12.96
C ARG A 351 23.65 18.64 11.85
N GLN A 352 23.29 18.94 10.60
CA GLN A 352 24.12 18.67 9.43
C GLN A 352 25.54 19.25 9.60
N PRO A 353 26.60 18.52 9.24
CA PRO A 353 27.97 19.01 9.34
C PRO A 353 28.18 20.17 8.38
N SER A 354 28.95 21.18 8.80
CA SER A 354 29.66 22.02 7.82
C SER A 354 30.69 21.16 7.07
N GLN A 355 31.07 21.50 5.83
CA GLN A 355 32.07 20.75 5.04
C GLN A 355 33.54 20.97 5.49
N GLY A 356 33.78 21.70 6.58
CA GLY A 356 35.13 21.83 7.15
C GLY A 356 35.85 20.53 7.55
N PRO A 357 35.17 19.41 7.90
CA PRO A 357 35.81 18.15 8.26
C PRO A 357 36.41 17.37 7.10
N THR A 358 36.12 17.72 5.84
CA THR A 358 36.66 17.00 4.66
C THR A 358 38.20 17.12 4.54
N PHE A 359 38.83 17.96 5.36
CA PHE A 359 40.29 18.15 5.43
C PHE A 359 40.90 17.84 6.81
N GLY A 360 40.22 17.11 7.70
CA GLY A 360 40.84 16.53 8.91
C GLY A 360 41.15 17.50 10.06
N ILE A 361 40.63 18.74 10.06
CA ILE A 361 40.97 19.76 11.07
C ILE A 361 39.97 19.83 12.25
N LYS A 362 38.81 19.16 12.19
CA LYS A 362 37.87 19.01 13.30
C LYS A 362 37.15 17.67 13.20
N GLY A 363 36.98 16.97 14.33
CA GLY A 363 36.16 15.76 14.43
C GLY A 363 34.82 15.98 13.74
N GLY A 364 34.47 15.09 12.81
CA GLY A 364 33.33 15.27 11.92
C GLY A 364 32.04 15.44 12.72
N ALA A 365 31.13 16.31 12.27
CA ALA A 365 29.82 16.44 12.93
C ALA A 365 28.97 15.16 12.84
N ALA A 366 29.48 14.12 12.16
CA ALA A 366 28.94 12.77 12.06
C ALA A 366 29.27 11.88 13.28
N GLY A 367 30.14 12.28 14.22
CA GLY A 367 30.55 11.43 15.37
C GLY A 367 31.96 10.87 15.23
N GLY A 368 32.27 9.79 15.95
CA GLY A 368 33.60 9.14 15.94
C GLY A 368 33.58 7.73 16.53
N GLY A 369 34.56 6.90 16.15
CA GLY A 369 34.61 5.48 16.51
C GLY A 369 33.36 4.73 16.03
N TYR A 370 32.77 3.90 16.89
CA TYR A 370 31.53 3.21 16.60
C TYR A 370 30.25 4.06 16.77
N ALA A 371 30.37 5.24 17.38
CA ALA A 371 29.27 6.18 17.60
C ALA A 371 29.29 7.28 16.52
N GLN A 372 28.97 6.88 15.28
CA GLN A 372 28.97 7.76 14.10
C GLN A 372 27.76 7.53 13.18
N VAL A 373 27.41 8.54 12.37
CA VAL A 373 26.41 8.44 11.31
C VAL A 373 27.05 7.91 10.04
N ILE A 374 26.38 6.93 9.42
CA ILE A 374 26.81 6.27 8.18
C ILE A 374 25.72 6.39 7.09
N PRO A 375 26.10 6.48 5.80
CA PRO A 375 27.45 6.68 5.29
C PRO A 375 27.96 8.09 5.61
N MET A 376 29.18 8.19 6.14
CA MET A 376 29.73 9.48 6.60
C MET A 376 29.95 10.45 5.43
N GLU A 377 30.32 9.92 4.27
CA GLU A 377 30.57 10.64 3.02
C GLU A 377 29.30 11.28 2.43
N ASP A 378 28.15 10.65 2.63
CA ASP A 378 26.87 11.05 2.03
C ASP A 378 25.96 11.79 3.00
N PHE A 379 26.40 11.98 4.25
CA PHE A 379 25.63 12.59 5.34
C PHE A 379 25.25 14.06 5.06
N ASN A 380 25.91 14.72 4.10
CA ASN A 380 25.58 16.07 3.69
C ASN A 380 24.59 16.08 2.51
N LEU A 381 23.36 16.57 2.74
CA LEU A 381 22.32 16.71 1.71
C LEU A 381 22.36 18.05 0.95
N HIS A 382 23.37 18.90 1.21
CA HIS A 382 23.47 20.26 0.66
C HIS A 382 22.24 21.16 0.93
N LEU A 383 21.53 20.93 2.04
CA LEU A 383 20.28 21.64 2.40
C LEU A 383 20.46 23.15 2.58
N THR A 384 21.63 23.63 3.01
CA THR A 384 21.94 25.06 3.10
C THR A 384 22.47 25.55 1.75
N GLY A 385 21.56 25.72 0.79
CA GLY A 385 21.83 25.99 -0.63
C GLY A 385 22.70 27.22 -0.94
N ASP A 386 22.89 28.17 -0.02
CA ASP A 386 23.67 29.38 -0.33
C ASP A 386 25.14 29.29 0.11
N ILE A 387 25.44 28.77 1.29
CA ILE A 387 26.83 28.76 1.79
C ILE A 387 27.70 27.82 0.97
N HIS A 388 27.17 26.70 0.49
CA HIS A 388 27.93 25.75 -0.32
C HIS A 388 28.27 26.30 -1.71
N ALA A 389 27.27 26.84 -2.41
CA ALA A 389 27.49 27.47 -3.71
C ALA A 389 28.43 28.67 -3.58
N VAL A 390 28.25 29.51 -2.55
CA VAL A 390 29.11 30.67 -2.27
C VAL A 390 30.53 30.22 -1.90
N THR A 391 30.70 29.20 -1.06
CA THR A 391 32.05 28.73 -0.64
C THR A 391 32.77 28.03 -1.78
N ALA A 392 32.08 27.20 -2.57
CA ALA A 392 32.65 26.55 -3.75
C ALA A 392 33.01 27.58 -4.83
N ALA A 393 32.13 28.54 -5.11
CA ALA A 393 32.41 29.65 -6.01
C ALA A 393 33.58 30.51 -5.53
N ASN A 394 33.64 30.82 -4.23
CA ASN A 394 34.73 31.59 -3.63
C ASN A 394 36.06 30.83 -3.68
N ASN A 395 36.06 29.51 -3.46
CA ASN A 395 37.26 28.68 -3.56
C ASN A 395 37.74 28.56 -5.02
N LEU A 396 36.83 28.42 -5.99
CA LEU A 396 37.13 28.48 -7.42
C LEU A 396 37.71 29.84 -7.84
N LEU A 397 37.14 30.94 -7.35
CA LEU A 397 37.67 32.29 -7.54
C LEU A 397 39.05 32.47 -6.90
N GLY A 398 39.26 31.90 -5.71
CA GLY A 398 40.55 31.90 -5.01
C GLY A 398 41.62 31.05 -5.68
N ALA A 399 41.24 30.02 -6.45
CA ALA A 399 42.15 29.18 -7.23
C ALA A 399 42.53 29.81 -8.59
N CYS A 400 41.76 30.78 -9.08
CA CYS A 400 41.99 31.45 -10.36
C CYS A 400 43.29 32.29 -10.50
N PRO A 401 43.95 32.82 -9.45
CA PRO A 401 45.18 33.61 -9.64
C PRO A 401 46.41 32.80 -10.08
N GLY A 402 46.35 31.46 -10.15
CA GLY A 402 47.47 30.60 -10.57
C GLY A 402 47.50 30.19 -12.03
N ALA A 403 46.37 30.27 -12.76
CA ALA A 403 46.24 29.69 -14.10
C ALA A 403 46.81 30.55 -15.26
N ARG A 404 47.36 31.75 -14.96
CA ARG A 404 47.97 32.64 -15.98
C ARG A 404 49.50 32.57 -16.08
N ARG A 405 50.18 31.63 -15.40
CA ARG A 405 51.63 31.46 -15.54
C ARG A 405 52.03 30.00 -15.75
N ARG A 406 51.90 29.52 -16.99
CA ARG A 406 52.93 28.80 -17.79
C ARG A 406 52.26 28.24 -19.06
N GLY A 407 52.98 28.35 -20.17
CA GLY A 407 52.47 28.12 -21.52
C GLY A 407 52.26 26.65 -21.90
N THR A 408 51.57 26.53 -23.04
CA THR A 408 51.56 25.42 -24.00
C THR A 408 51.17 24.03 -23.49
N CYS A 409 49.92 23.61 -23.78
CA CYS A 409 49.55 22.24 -24.19
C CYS A 409 48.22 22.30 -24.99
N GLY A 410 48.11 21.43 -26.00
CA GLY A 410 47.25 21.55 -27.18
C GLY A 410 45.78 21.09 -27.04
N PRO A 411 45.06 20.95 -28.16
CA PRO A 411 43.62 20.78 -28.17
C PRO A 411 43.26 19.30 -27.96
N ARG A 412 42.66 18.98 -26.81
CA ARG A 412 41.77 17.82 -26.59
C ARG A 412 41.36 17.77 -25.12
N ALA A 413 40.09 18.10 -24.86
CA ALA A 413 39.30 17.52 -23.77
C ALA A 413 37.85 17.98 -23.96
N ASP A 414 37.15 17.29 -24.86
CA ASP A 414 35.70 17.19 -24.81
C ASP A 414 35.30 16.53 -23.48
N CYS A 415 34.43 17.19 -22.72
CA CYS A 415 33.38 16.61 -21.86
C CYS A 415 32.73 17.76 -21.06
N TRP A 416 32.00 18.62 -21.77
CA TRP A 416 30.90 19.39 -21.18
C TRP A 416 29.61 18.70 -21.62
N GLU A 417 29.12 17.75 -20.84
CA GLU A 417 27.73 17.32 -20.97
C GLU A 417 26.85 18.27 -20.17
N CYS A 418 26.22 19.16 -20.93
CA CYS A 418 25.08 19.97 -20.53
C CYS A 418 23.92 19.06 -20.07
N LEU A 419 23.55 19.14 -18.79
CA LEU A 419 22.20 18.74 -18.37
C LEU A 419 21.22 19.89 -18.66
N PRO A 420 20.12 19.66 -19.40
CA PRO A 420 19.09 20.66 -19.56
C PRO A 420 18.20 20.70 -18.30
N PHE A 421 18.39 21.73 -17.47
CA PHE A 421 17.42 22.11 -16.45
C PHE A 421 16.23 22.79 -17.11
N LEU A 422 15.09 22.08 -17.20
CA LEU A 422 13.81 22.67 -17.56
C LEU A 422 13.17 23.26 -16.28
N LEU A 423 13.42 24.54 -16.01
CA LEU A 423 12.76 25.30 -14.95
C LEU A 423 11.53 26.01 -15.54
N LEU A 424 10.34 25.45 -15.31
CA LEU A 424 9.08 26.16 -15.49
C LEU A 424 8.98 27.23 -14.39
N SER A 425 9.24 28.49 -14.76
CA SER A 425 9.09 29.63 -13.87
C SER A 425 7.60 29.94 -13.66
N HIS A 426 7.07 29.67 -12.46
CA HIS A 426 5.93 30.43 -11.96
C HIS A 426 6.46 31.55 -11.06
N ARG A 427 6.29 32.80 -11.51
CA ARG A 427 6.53 34.01 -10.70
C ARG A 427 5.61 33.98 -9.48
N SER A 428 6.16 33.75 -8.28
CA SER A 428 5.56 34.25 -7.05
C SER A 428 6.35 35.48 -6.61
N ARG A 429 5.66 36.62 -6.53
CA ARG A 429 6.21 37.84 -5.93
C ARG A 429 6.35 37.58 -4.43
N GLY A 430 7.55 37.81 -3.92
CA GLY A 430 7.82 37.79 -2.49
C GLY A 430 7.07 38.89 -1.75
N SER A 431 6.64 38.55 -0.54
CA SER A 431 6.47 39.49 0.56
C SER A 431 7.05 38.81 1.80
N SER A 432 8.29 39.16 2.08
CA SER A 432 8.98 38.93 3.33
C SER A 432 8.29 39.68 4.47
N HIS A 433 7.91 38.99 5.54
CA HIS A 433 7.86 39.54 6.90
C HIS A 433 8.22 38.43 7.90
N PHE A 434 8.85 38.90 8.98
CA PHE A 434 9.72 38.21 9.95
C PHE A 434 9.16 36.97 10.64
#